data_AF-A0A7Y5S9D9-F1
#
_entry.id   AF-A0A7Y5S9D9-F1
#
_cell.length_a   1.000
_cell.length_b   1.000
_cell.length_c   1.000
_cell.angle_alpha   90.00
_cell.angle_beta   90.00
_cell.angle_gamma   90.00
#
_symmetry.space_group_name_H-M   'P 1'
#
loop_
_entity.id
_entity.type
_entity.pdbx_description
1 polymer ?
#
loop_
_entity_poly.entity_id
_entity_poly.type
_entity_poly.pdbx_seq_one_letter_code
_entity_poly.pdbx_strand_id
1 'polypeptide(L)'
;MTRSVSKFQDVGARLLCAWGAAWGCYGLTIPEAFVRLFGFTLAVVCGAAVFMPRVMPSFVIWFGGLLGVLAMLVGFGAAGLGGFAFTAFASLVILGPPVIGALMLNRIHNPKPPAPGVCPECGYSLAGLESNRCPECGTEKRGG
;
A
#
# COMPACT_ATOMS: atom_id res chain seq x y z
N MET A 1 -21.56 4.57 -3.90
CA MET A 1 -20.16 4.86 -3.49
C MET A 1 -19.08 4.00 -4.17
N THR A 2 -19.40 3.00 -4.98
CA THR A 2 -18.38 2.10 -5.59
C THR A 2 -17.55 2.70 -6.73
N ARG A 3 -18.03 3.75 -7.42
CA ARG A 3 -17.34 4.38 -8.56
C ARG A 3 -16.13 5.26 -8.18
N SER A 4 -16.05 5.76 -6.95
CA SER A 4 -14.91 6.60 -6.53
C SER A 4 -13.68 5.76 -6.17
N VAL A 5 -13.90 4.54 -5.65
CA VAL A 5 -12.83 3.63 -5.22
C VAL A 5 -12.00 3.14 -6.41
N SER A 6 -12.63 2.86 -7.55
CA SER A 6 -11.92 2.36 -8.74
C SER A 6 -10.96 3.40 -9.33
N LYS A 7 -11.36 4.67 -9.39
CA LYS A 7 -10.49 5.76 -9.87
C LYS A 7 -9.24 5.92 -9.00
N PHE A 8 -9.38 5.78 -7.68
CA PHE A 8 -8.25 5.91 -6.76
C PHE A 8 -7.26 4.75 -6.90
N GLN A 9 -7.75 3.53 -7.10
CA GLN A 9 -6.91 2.37 -7.37
C GLN A 9 -6.14 2.49 -8.69
N ASP A 10 -6.78 3.01 -9.75
CA ASP A 10 -6.11 3.24 -11.04
C ASP A 10 -4.97 4.27 -10.94
N VAL A 11 -5.19 5.37 -10.21
CA VAL A 11 -4.14 6.40 -10.03
C VAL A 11 -2.98 5.86 -9.20
N GLY A 12 -3.28 5.14 -8.11
CA GLY A 12 -2.24 4.54 -7.26
C GLY A 12 -1.39 3.51 -8.01
N ALA A 13 -2.03 2.64 -8.81
CA ALA A 13 -1.33 1.66 -9.63
C ALA A 13 -0.41 2.32 -10.66
N ARG A 14 -0.88 3.37 -11.33
CA ARG A 14 -0.08 4.13 -12.32
C ARG A 14 1.12 4.83 -11.68
N LEU A 15 0.96 5.41 -10.50
CA LEU A 15 2.05 6.06 -9.77
C LEU A 15 3.11 5.05 -9.32
N LEU A 16 2.70 3.92 -8.75
CA LEU A 16 3.61 2.82 -8.38
C LEU A 16 4.36 2.28 -9.59
N CYS A 17 3.67 2.14 -10.72
CA CYS A 17 4.28 1.65 -11.95
C CYS A 17 5.30 2.64 -12.54
N ALA A 18 4.96 3.93 -12.59
CA ALA A 18 5.88 4.98 -13.04
C ALA A 18 7.10 5.10 -12.12
N TRP A 19 6.88 4.98 -10.81
CA TRP A 19 7.95 5.02 -9.80
C TRP A 19 8.90 3.82 -9.94
N GLY A 20 8.36 2.60 -10.07
CA GLY A 20 9.14 1.39 -10.29
C GLY A 20 9.93 1.40 -11.59
N ALA A 21 9.34 1.90 -12.67
CA ALA A 21 10.03 2.07 -13.95
C ALA A 21 11.17 3.09 -13.86
N ALA A 22 10.94 4.23 -13.21
CA ALA A 22 11.97 5.27 -13.02
C ALA A 22 13.18 4.73 -12.24
N TRP A 23 12.93 4.00 -11.14
CA TRP A 23 13.99 3.39 -10.33
C TRP A 23 14.68 2.23 -11.03
N GLY A 24 13.94 1.39 -11.77
CA GLY A 24 14.51 0.31 -12.59
C GLY A 24 15.46 0.85 -13.65
N CYS A 25 15.06 1.90 -14.37
CA CYS A 25 15.91 2.58 -15.35
C CYS A 25 17.13 3.26 -14.70
N TYR A 26 16.96 3.87 -13.53
CA TYR A 26 18.06 4.46 -12.79
C TYR A 26 19.08 3.42 -12.31
N GLY A 27 18.62 2.22 -11.90
CA GLY A 27 19.52 1.12 -11.52
C GLY A 27 20.37 0.58 -12.68
N LEU A 28 19.90 0.70 -13.93
CA LEU A 28 20.63 0.22 -15.11
C LEU A 28 21.83 1.11 -15.50
N THR A 29 21.82 2.39 -15.11
CA THR A 29 22.91 3.32 -15.43
C THR A 29 24.11 3.16 -14.50
N ILE A 30 23.96 2.46 -13.38
CA ILE A 30 25.04 2.21 -12.42
C ILE A 30 25.87 1.00 -12.91
N PRO A 31 27.22 1.10 -12.96
CA PRO A 31 28.08 0.07 -13.56
C PRO A 31 28.18 -1.21 -12.72
N GLU A 32 27.84 -1.15 -11.43
CA GLU A 32 27.85 -2.30 -10.52
C GLU A 32 26.83 -3.36 -10.95
N ALA A 33 27.31 -4.58 -11.25
CA ALA A 33 26.48 -5.69 -11.72
C ALA A 33 25.34 -6.04 -10.75
N PHE A 34 25.58 -5.87 -9.44
CA PHE A 34 24.58 -6.07 -8.40
C PHE A 34 23.40 -5.08 -8.52
N VAL A 35 23.70 -3.82 -8.81
CA VAL A 35 22.67 -2.76 -8.91
C VAL A 35 21.82 -2.96 -10.17
N ARG A 36 22.42 -3.42 -11.26
CA ARG A 36 21.70 -3.81 -12.47
C ARG A 36 20.74 -4.97 -12.24
N LEU A 37 21.18 -6.03 -11.56
CA LEU A 37 20.34 -7.17 -11.23
C LEU A 37 19.15 -6.73 -10.36
N PHE A 38 19.41 -5.87 -9.38
CA PHE A 38 18.37 -5.34 -8.49
C PHE A 38 17.36 -4.47 -9.25
N GLY A 39 17.83 -3.56 -10.11
CA GLY A 39 16.99 -2.74 -10.97
C GLY A 39 16.13 -3.56 -11.94
N PHE A 40 16.70 -4.63 -12.51
CA PHE A 40 15.98 -5.54 -13.39
C PHE A 40 14.90 -6.32 -12.64
N THR A 41 15.21 -6.82 -11.44
CA THR A 41 14.25 -7.53 -10.59
C THR A 41 13.08 -6.63 -10.20
N LEU A 42 13.35 -5.38 -9.82
CA LEU A 42 12.33 -4.38 -9.54
C LEU A 42 11.45 -4.09 -10.77
N ALA A 43 12.05 -3.92 -11.95
CA ALA A 43 11.30 -3.70 -13.19
C ALA A 43 10.37 -4.87 -13.53
N VAL A 44 10.85 -6.11 -13.37
CA VAL A 44 10.04 -7.33 -13.59
C VAL A 44 8.91 -7.44 -12.57
N VAL A 45 9.17 -7.19 -11.29
CA VAL A 45 8.14 -7.22 -10.23
C VAL A 45 7.09 -6.14 -10.48
N CYS A 46 7.49 -4.92 -10.85
CA CYS A 46 6.56 -3.86 -11.20
C CYS A 46 5.77 -4.17 -12.48
N GLY A 47 6.39 -4.77 -13.50
CA GLY A 47 5.68 -5.21 -14.71
C GLY A 47 4.65 -6.31 -14.42
N ALA A 48 5.01 -7.28 -13.58
CA ALA A 48 4.10 -8.35 -13.16
C ALA A 48 2.92 -7.81 -12.33
N ALA A 49 3.15 -6.77 -11.51
CA ALA A 49 2.09 -6.11 -10.74
C ALA A 49 1.01 -5.48 -11.62
N VAL A 50 1.34 -4.97 -12.81
CA VAL A 50 0.36 -4.43 -13.76
C VAL A 50 -0.57 -5.52 -14.31
N PHE A 51 -0.08 -6.74 -14.47
CA PHE A 51 -0.80 -7.81 -15.16
C PHE A 51 -1.76 -8.60 -14.26
N MET A 52 -1.53 -8.68 -12.94
CA MET A 52 -2.33 -9.51 -12.02
C MET A 52 -2.69 -8.81 -10.70
N PRO A 53 -3.63 -7.84 -10.71
CA PRO A 53 -3.99 -7.05 -9.53
C PRO A 53 -4.63 -7.86 -8.39
N ARG A 54 -5.17 -9.05 -8.67
CA ARG A 54 -5.83 -9.91 -7.67
C ARG A 54 -4.87 -10.70 -6.78
N VAL A 55 -3.67 -11.03 -7.27
CA VAL A 55 -2.68 -11.85 -6.55
C VAL A 55 -1.59 -10.97 -5.88
N MET A 56 -1.59 -9.68 -6.22
CA MET A 56 -0.58 -8.68 -5.86
C MET A 56 -0.26 -8.52 -4.38
N PRO A 57 -1.22 -8.41 -3.43
CA PRO A 57 -0.88 -7.94 -2.09
C PRO A 57 0.02 -8.93 -1.36
N SER A 58 -0.30 -10.22 -1.41
CA SER A 58 0.50 -11.24 -0.74
C SER A 58 1.85 -11.45 -1.42
N PHE A 59 1.90 -11.47 -2.75
CA PHE A 59 3.15 -11.74 -3.47
C PHE A 59 4.14 -10.58 -3.34
N VAL A 60 3.69 -9.32 -3.46
CA VAL A 60 4.54 -8.14 -3.32
C VAL A 60 5.10 -8.01 -1.91
N ILE A 61 4.30 -8.29 -0.87
CA ILE A 61 4.77 -8.26 0.51
C ILE A 61 5.85 -9.32 0.76
N TRP A 62 5.62 -10.56 0.32
CA TRP A 62 6.59 -11.65 0.52
C TRP A 62 7.87 -11.46 -0.29
N PHE A 63 7.75 -11.19 -1.59
CA PHE A 63 8.91 -11.08 -2.48
C PHE A 63 9.72 -9.81 -2.22
N GLY A 64 9.04 -8.68 -1.97
CA GLY A 64 9.68 -7.43 -1.59
C GLY A 64 10.37 -7.52 -0.23
N GLY A 65 9.74 -8.18 0.75
CA GLY A 65 10.35 -8.44 2.06
C GLY A 65 11.61 -9.32 1.95
N LEU A 66 11.53 -10.42 1.20
CA LEU A 66 12.66 -11.33 1.00
C LEU A 66 13.84 -10.65 0.30
N LEU A 67 13.58 -9.90 -0.78
CA LEU A 67 14.60 -9.13 -1.51
C LEU A 67 15.23 -8.04 -0.63
N GLY A 68 14.43 -7.37 0.20
CA GLY A 68 14.93 -6.38 1.16
C GLY A 68 15.89 -6.99 2.19
N VAL A 69 15.53 -8.15 2.75
CA VAL A 69 16.40 -8.87 3.70
C VAL A 69 17.69 -9.34 3.02
N LEU A 70 17.61 -9.90 1.81
CA LEU A 70 18.79 -10.29 1.03
C LEU A 70 19.70 -9.10 0.73
N ALA A 71 19.14 -7.97 0.32
CA ALA A 71 19.89 -6.74 0.07
C ALA A 71 20.57 -6.22 1.34
N MET A 72 19.90 -6.26 2.49
CA MET A 72 20.49 -5.91 3.78
C MET A 72 21.68 -6.82 4.15
N LEU A 73 21.52 -8.13 3.99
CA LEU A 73 22.59 -9.11 4.29
C LEU A 73 23.82 -8.91 3.38
N VAL A 74 23.60 -8.67 2.09
CA VAL A 74 24.68 -8.42 1.12
C VAL A 74 25.35 -7.06 1.36
N GLY A 75 24.57 -6.00 1.61
CA GLY A 75 25.09 -4.66 1.87
C GLY A 75 25.88 -4.56 3.18
N PHE A 76 25.46 -5.29 4.22
CA PHE A 76 26.18 -5.36 5.49
C PHE A 76 27.56 -6.02 5.32
N GLY A 77 27.63 -7.09 4.52
CA GLY A 77 28.90 -7.79 4.26
C GLY A 77 29.91 -6.98 3.44
N ALA A 78 29.45 -6.14 2.52
CA ALA A 78 30.33 -5.45 1.57
C ALA A 78 30.85 -4.08 2.05
N ALA A 79 30.07 -3.33 2.85
CA ALA A 79 30.37 -1.92 3.12
C ALA A 79 30.24 -1.49 4.60
N GLY A 80 30.08 -2.46 5.52
CA GLY A 80 29.95 -2.19 6.95
C GLY A 80 28.74 -1.29 7.28
N LEU A 81 28.91 -0.37 8.24
CA LEU A 81 27.81 0.47 8.74
C LEU A 81 27.22 1.41 7.66
N GLY A 82 28.05 1.87 6.72
CA GLY A 82 27.62 2.73 5.61
C GLY A 82 26.69 1.99 4.63
N GLY A 83 27.03 0.73 4.32
CA GLY A 83 26.17 -0.15 3.52
C GLY A 83 24.83 -0.43 4.18
N PHE A 84 24.83 -0.59 5.52
CA PHE A 84 23.60 -0.77 6.28
C PHE A 84 22.69 0.46 6.23
N ALA A 85 23.24 1.67 6.42
CA ALA A 85 22.45 2.90 6.36
C ALA A 85 21.83 3.11 4.96
N PHE A 86 22.60 2.85 3.91
CA PHE A 86 22.11 2.98 2.53
C PHE A 86 21.02 1.94 2.21
N THR A 87 21.24 0.67 2.56
CA THR A 87 20.25 -0.40 2.34
C THR A 87 18.98 -0.19 3.16
N ALA A 88 19.09 0.30 4.40
CA ALA A 88 17.92 0.66 5.21
C ALA A 88 17.13 1.81 4.55
N PHE A 89 17.81 2.86 4.09
CA PHE A 89 17.16 3.98 3.41
C PHE A 89 16.49 3.53 2.11
N ALA A 90 17.19 2.77 1.28
CA ALA A 90 16.65 2.21 0.05
C ALA A 90 15.43 1.31 0.32
N SER A 91 15.51 0.45 1.34
CA SER A 91 14.40 -0.42 1.74
C SER A 91 13.19 0.38 2.19
N LEU A 92 13.39 1.45 2.95
CA LEU A 92 12.31 2.32 3.43
C LEU A 92 11.64 3.07 2.27
N VAL A 93 12.44 3.53 1.30
CA VAL A 93 11.95 4.21 0.09
C VAL A 93 11.21 3.24 -0.84
N ILE A 94 11.66 1.98 -0.95
CA ILE A 94 11.04 0.94 -1.79
C ILE A 94 9.79 0.34 -1.16
N LEU A 95 9.84 -0.01 0.12
CA LEU A 95 8.73 -0.67 0.82
C LEU A 95 7.72 0.33 1.40
N GLY A 96 8.10 1.58 1.61
CA GLY A 96 7.22 2.61 2.17
C GLY A 96 5.92 2.80 1.39
N PRO A 97 5.97 3.10 0.07
CA PRO A 97 4.76 3.31 -0.73
C PRO A 97 3.77 2.14 -0.73
N PRO A 98 4.19 0.87 -0.95
CA PRO A 98 3.25 -0.25 -0.90
C PRO A 98 2.69 -0.52 0.51
N VAL A 99 3.49 -0.34 1.58
CA VAL A 99 3.00 -0.48 2.96
C VAL A 99 1.96 0.59 3.29
N ILE A 100 2.21 1.85 2.93
CA ILE A 100 1.26 2.95 3.11
C ILE A 100 -0.01 2.69 2.29
N GLY A 101 0.13 2.25 1.03
CA GLY A 101 -0.99 1.88 0.17
C GLY A 101 -1.86 0.77 0.77
N ALA A 102 -1.23 -0.28 1.31
CA ALA A 102 -1.94 -1.37 1.98
C ALA A 102 -2.67 -0.90 3.25
N LEU A 103 -2.04 -0.04 4.06
CA LEU A 103 -2.67 0.54 5.24
C LEU A 103 -3.87 1.44 4.89
N MET A 104 -3.77 2.24 3.83
CA MET A 104 -4.88 3.05 3.34
C MET A 104 -6.02 2.18 2.81
N LEU A 105 -5.71 1.14 2.04
CA LEU A 105 -6.73 0.20 1.54
C LEU A 105 -7.45 -0.51 2.69
N ASN A 106 -6.72 -0.94 3.72
CA ASN A 106 -7.30 -1.57 4.89
C ASN A 106 -8.25 -0.62 5.64
N ARG A 107 -7.90 0.67 5.75
CA ARG A 107 -8.82 1.68 6.32
C ARG A 107 -10.08 1.91 5.50
N ILE A 108 -10.00 1.79 4.17
CA ILE A 108 -11.15 1.98 3.27
C ILE A 108 -12.06 0.75 3.27
N HIS A 109 -11.48 -0.45 3.27
CA HIS A 109 -12.23 -1.71 3.22
C HIS A 109 -12.75 -2.16 4.59
N ASN A 110 -12.06 -1.83 5.67
CA ASN A 110 -12.52 -2.02 7.04
C ASN A 110 -12.78 -0.66 7.70
N PRO A 111 -13.83 0.07 7.27
CA PRO A 111 -14.24 1.25 8.01
C PRO A 111 -14.54 0.82 9.44
N LYS A 112 -13.98 1.54 10.42
CA LYS A 112 -14.33 1.30 11.84
C LYS A 112 -15.85 1.33 11.94
N PRO A 113 -16.47 0.34 12.62
CA PRO A 113 -17.91 0.38 12.83
C PRO A 113 -18.25 1.73 13.49
N PRO A 114 -19.32 2.41 13.03
CA PRO A 114 -19.72 3.68 13.61
C PRO A 114 -19.90 3.49 15.12
N ALA A 115 -19.49 4.49 15.90
CA ALA A 115 -19.63 4.43 17.34
C ALA A 115 -21.10 4.10 17.71
N PRO A 116 -21.34 3.26 18.72
CA PRO A 116 -22.69 2.92 19.14
C PRO A 116 -23.46 4.21 19.44
N GLY A 117 -24.65 4.34 18.82
CA GLY A 117 -25.45 5.56 18.94
C GLY A 117 -25.22 6.61 17.85
N VAL A 118 -24.57 6.30 16.74
CA VAL A 118 -24.47 7.20 15.57
C VAL A 118 -25.15 6.56 14.35
N CYS A 119 -25.93 7.33 13.59
CA CYS A 119 -26.57 6.87 12.37
C CYS A 119 -25.50 6.53 11.30
N PRO A 120 -25.53 5.32 10.69
CA PRO A 120 -24.52 4.92 9.71
C PRO A 120 -24.63 5.64 8.36
N GLU A 121 -25.78 6.24 8.07
CA GLU A 121 -26.03 6.93 6.79
C GLU A 121 -25.60 8.40 6.84
N CYS A 122 -26.04 9.15 7.86
CA CYS A 122 -25.81 10.60 7.94
C CYS A 122 -24.81 11.03 9.03
N GLY A 123 -24.41 10.12 9.94
CA GLY A 123 -23.53 10.47 11.06
C GLY A 123 -24.21 11.23 12.21
N TYR A 124 -25.54 11.35 12.21
CA TYR A 124 -26.28 12.01 13.30
C TYR A 124 -26.23 11.19 14.60
N SER A 125 -26.06 11.85 15.73
CA SER A 125 -26.07 11.21 17.04
C SER A 125 -27.50 10.77 17.39
N LEU A 126 -27.70 9.46 17.55
CA LEU A 126 -28.93 8.83 18.03
C LEU A 126 -28.93 8.65 19.56
N ALA A 127 -27.95 9.19 20.27
CA ALA A 127 -27.91 9.14 21.72
C ALA A 127 -29.08 9.96 22.30
N GLY A 128 -29.96 9.31 23.07
CA GLY A 128 -31.07 9.96 23.76
C GLY A 128 -32.36 10.13 22.95
N LEU A 129 -32.43 9.63 21.70
CA LEU A 129 -33.69 9.59 20.97
C LEU A 129 -34.51 8.35 21.35
N GLU A 130 -35.78 8.56 21.69
CA GLU A 130 -36.75 7.47 21.91
C GLU A 130 -37.23 6.83 20.59
N SER A 131 -37.09 7.53 19.46
CA SER A 131 -37.52 7.01 18.16
C SER A 131 -36.47 6.11 17.52
N ASN A 132 -36.92 5.02 16.90
CA ASN A 132 -36.08 4.11 16.11
C ASN A 132 -35.73 4.66 14.71
N ARG A 133 -36.09 5.91 14.38
CA ARG A 133 -35.82 6.54 13.08
C ARG A 133 -34.96 7.77 13.25
N CYS A 134 -33.93 7.88 12.42
CA CYS A 134 -33.12 9.09 12.38
C CYS A 134 -33.95 10.28 11.88
N PRO A 135 -33.97 11.43 12.58
CA PRO A 135 -34.77 12.59 12.18
C PRO A 135 -34.25 13.27 10.91
N GLU A 136 -32.95 13.14 10.61
CA GLU A 136 -32.32 13.78 9.44
C GLU A 136 -32.53 12.96 8.16
N CYS A 137 -32.26 11.66 8.19
CA CYS A 137 -32.28 10.81 6.99
C CYS A 137 -33.46 9.84 6.92
N GLY A 138 -34.25 9.71 7.98
CA GLY A 138 -35.39 8.77 8.05
C GLY A 138 -35.00 7.30 8.17
N THR A 139 -33.71 6.96 8.14
CA THR A 139 -33.23 5.57 8.22
C THR A 139 -33.64 4.93 9.55
N GLU A 140 -34.25 3.75 9.49
CA GLU A 140 -34.56 2.94 10.66
C GLU A 140 -33.30 2.32 11.25
N LYS A 141 -33.19 2.41 12.58
CA LYS A 141 -32.18 1.73 13.37
C LYS A 141 -32.42 0.23 13.20
N ARG A 142 -31.63 -0.44 12.34
CA ARG A 142 -31.63 -1.90 12.27
C ARG A 142 -31.21 -2.42 13.65
N GLY A 143 -32.20 -2.86 14.42
CA GLY A 143 -32.04 -3.31 15.80
C GLY A 143 -31.00 -4.42 15.88
N GLY A 144 -30.06 -4.26 16.81
CA GLY A 144 -29.40 -5.37 17.47
C GLY A 144 -30.19 -5.78 18.70
#